data_AF-A0A962UCX4-F1
#
_entry.id   AF-A0A962UCX4-F1
#
_cell.length_a   1.000
_cell.length_b   1.000
_cell.length_c   1.000
_cell.angle_alpha   90.00
_cell.angle_beta   90.00
_cell.angle_gamma   90.00
#
_symmetry.space_group_name_H-M   'P 1'
#
loop_
_entity.id
_entity.type
_entity.pdbx_description
1 polymer ?
#
loop_
_entity_poly.entity_id
_entity_poly.type
_entity_poly.pdbx_seq_one_letter_code
_entity_poly.pdbx_strand_id
1 'polypeptide(L)'
;MLRYHPAKTTLLSVGLALALVGGPVVQAAQPASAVVKAAASKEEWLIPTGEHWSKATEIERRAYVLGILNLAMIEYQLTGPHPKHRTTVPHLVKALDGMTVPQIVETVDTYYKANPDKQQEPIIKVIWFQMVKPKAGQSKAK
;
A
#
# COMPACT_ATOMS: atom_id res chain seq x y z
N MET A 1 24.38 26.17 -13.02
CA MET A 1 25.10 25.00 -12.48
C MET A 1 25.29 25.20 -10.98
N LEU A 2 24.48 24.52 -10.17
CA LEU A 2 24.52 24.62 -8.70
C LEU A 2 25.58 23.63 -8.19
N ARG A 3 26.65 24.16 -7.59
CA ARG A 3 27.76 23.37 -7.01
C ARG A 3 27.36 22.90 -5.62
N TYR A 4 27.21 21.59 -5.44
CA TYR A 4 27.08 20.95 -4.14
C TYR A 4 28.48 20.69 -3.54
N HIS A 5 28.72 21.17 -2.32
CA HIS A 5 29.87 20.78 -1.50
C HIS A 5 29.45 19.63 -0.55
N PRO A 6 30.28 18.59 -0.37
CA PRO A 6 29.99 17.52 0.58
C PRO A 6 30.39 17.95 2.01
N ALA A 7 29.43 17.90 2.93
CA ALA A 7 29.69 18.07 4.36
C ALA A 7 30.33 16.78 4.92
N LYS A 8 31.54 16.92 5.46
CA LYS A 8 32.24 15.88 6.21
C LYS A 8 31.73 15.94 7.67
N THR A 9 31.01 14.92 8.12
CA THR A 9 30.62 14.81 9.54
C THR A 9 31.65 13.98 10.29
N THR A 10 32.31 14.67 11.20
CA THR A 10 33.39 14.23 12.08
C THR A 10 32.92 13.17 13.08
N LEU A 11 33.68 12.07 13.19
CA LEU A 11 33.62 11.09 14.27
C LEU A 11 33.94 11.77 15.62
N LEU A 12 33.04 11.66 16.58
CA LEU A 12 33.28 12.05 17.97
C LEU A 12 33.40 10.78 18.81
N SER A 13 34.63 10.32 18.97
CA SER A 13 35.06 9.31 19.92
C SER A 13 35.50 9.99 21.21
N VAL A 14 34.80 9.73 22.30
CA VAL A 14 35.19 10.02 23.70
C VAL A 14 34.94 8.69 24.43
N GLY A 15 35.94 7.93 24.87
CA GLY A 15 37.00 8.29 25.80
C GLY A 15 36.72 7.54 27.10
N LEU A 16 36.90 6.21 27.09
CA LEU A 16 36.62 5.32 28.23
C LEU A 16 37.79 5.38 29.23
N ALA A 17 37.53 5.90 30.43
CA ALA A 17 38.51 6.03 31.50
C ALA A 17 38.91 4.67 32.08
N LEU A 18 40.23 4.47 32.28
CA LEU A 18 40.82 3.37 33.03
C LEU A 18 40.48 3.48 34.52
N ALA A 19 40.04 2.38 35.13
CA ALA A 19 40.18 2.12 36.55
C ALA A 19 40.67 0.69 36.77
N LEU A 20 41.84 0.54 37.39
CA LEU A 20 42.46 -0.72 37.82
C LEU A 20 42.29 -0.85 39.34
N VAL A 21 41.39 -1.70 39.84
CA VAL A 21 41.46 -2.36 41.17
C VAL A 21 40.64 -3.66 41.10
N GLY A 22 41.16 -4.77 41.62
CA GLY A 22 40.80 -6.14 41.23
C GLY A 22 39.66 -6.88 41.95
N GLY A 23 39.29 -8.01 41.33
CA GLY A 23 38.49 -9.16 41.83
C GLY A 23 36.97 -9.06 41.68
N PRO A 24 36.22 -10.19 41.69
CA PRO A 24 36.33 -11.41 40.85
C PRO A 24 35.54 -11.26 39.53
N VAL A 25 35.76 -12.15 38.56
CA VAL A 25 35.04 -12.15 37.27
C VAL A 25 33.54 -12.32 37.49
N VAL A 26 32.79 -11.22 37.44
CA VAL A 26 31.33 -11.26 37.27
C VAL A 26 31.09 -11.54 35.78
N GLN A 27 30.90 -12.82 35.46
CA GLN A 27 30.40 -13.25 34.16
C GLN A 27 29.00 -12.65 33.98
N ALA A 28 28.91 -11.51 33.31
CA ALA A 28 27.63 -10.94 32.91
C ALA A 28 26.92 -11.95 32.02
N ALA A 29 25.81 -12.52 32.51
CA ALA A 29 24.91 -13.33 31.71
C ALA A 29 24.46 -12.48 30.52
N GLN A 30 24.90 -12.87 29.32
CA GLN A 30 24.38 -12.29 28.09
C GLN A 30 22.87 -12.52 28.08
N PRO A 31 22.02 -11.50 27.90
CA PRO A 31 20.63 -11.78 27.59
C PRO A 31 20.64 -12.52 26.25
N ALA A 32 20.27 -13.80 26.27
CA ALA A 32 19.94 -14.51 25.06
C ALA A 32 18.86 -13.68 24.37
N SER A 33 19.25 -12.96 23.32
CA SER A 33 18.31 -12.32 22.42
C SER A 33 17.47 -13.46 21.85
N ALA A 34 16.31 -13.68 22.46
CA ALA A 34 15.25 -14.44 21.84
C ALA A 34 14.83 -13.59 20.64
N VAL A 35 15.56 -13.76 19.54
CA VAL A 35 15.07 -13.41 18.22
C VAL A 35 13.81 -14.25 18.07
N VAL A 36 12.67 -13.64 18.41
CA VAL A 36 11.39 -14.08 17.90
C VAL A 36 11.58 -13.99 16.39
N LYS A 37 11.94 -15.11 15.77
CA LYS A 37 11.71 -15.30 14.35
C LYS A 37 10.21 -15.19 14.23
N ALA A 38 9.73 -13.98 13.95
CA ALA A 38 8.49 -13.81 13.26
C ALA A 38 8.64 -14.72 12.04
N ALA A 39 7.96 -15.86 12.06
CA ALA A 39 7.74 -16.62 10.86
C ALA A 39 7.04 -15.62 9.96
N ALA A 40 7.77 -15.02 9.03
CA ALA A 40 7.17 -14.36 7.90
C ALA A 40 6.39 -15.48 7.23
N SER A 41 5.10 -15.58 7.55
CA SER A 41 4.13 -16.23 6.70
C SER A 41 4.48 -15.72 5.32
N LYS A 42 4.81 -16.65 4.43
CA LYS A 42 4.94 -16.36 3.01
C LYS A 42 3.53 -15.99 2.58
N GLU A 43 3.12 -14.77 2.93
CA GLU A 43 1.91 -14.12 2.48
C GLU A 43 2.14 -13.99 1.00
N GLU A 44 1.70 -15.05 0.31
CA GLU A 44 1.46 -15.08 -1.11
C GLU A 44 0.83 -13.75 -1.47
N TRP A 45 1.16 -13.21 -2.63
CA TRP A 45 0.67 -11.90 -3.08
C TRP A 45 -0.85 -11.97 -3.27
N LEU A 46 -1.60 -11.96 -2.15
CA LEU A 46 -3.02 -12.25 -2.11
C LEU A 46 -3.71 -11.02 -2.66
N ILE A 47 -4.43 -11.21 -3.77
CA ILE A 47 -5.35 -10.20 -4.27
C ILE A 47 -6.54 -10.18 -3.30
N PRO A 48 -6.76 -9.10 -2.54
CA PRO A 48 -7.79 -9.08 -1.51
C PRO A 48 -9.19 -9.32 -2.11
N THR A 49 -9.97 -10.15 -1.43
CA THR A 49 -11.35 -10.52 -1.80
C THR A 49 -12.38 -9.90 -0.84
N GLY A 50 -13.67 -10.14 -1.09
CA GLY A 50 -14.76 -9.77 -0.18
C GLY A 50 -14.58 -10.31 1.24
N GLU A 51 -14.03 -11.52 1.40
CA GLU A 51 -13.73 -12.08 2.72
C GLU A 51 -12.75 -11.20 3.50
N HIS A 52 -11.67 -10.75 2.85
CA HIS A 52 -10.69 -9.84 3.43
C HIS A 52 -11.34 -8.47 3.72
N TRP A 53 -12.14 -7.97 2.78
CA TRP A 53 -12.87 -6.71 2.91
C TRP A 53 -13.75 -6.68 4.15
N SER A 54 -14.51 -7.76 4.38
CA SER A 54 -15.45 -7.88 5.50
C SER A 54 -14.78 -7.80 6.86
N LYS A 55 -13.54 -8.31 6.96
CA LYS A 55 -12.72 -8.33 8.19
C LYS A 55 -11.88 -7.06 8.35
N ALA A 56 -11.62 -6.34 7.27
CA ALA A 56 -10.83 -5.12 7.27
C ALA A 56 -11.54 -3.98 8.01
N THR A 57 -10.76 -3.18 8.71
CA THR A 57 -11.16 -1.89 9.29
C THR A 57 -11.48 -0.89 8.19
N GLU A 58 -12.21 0.16 8.55
CA GLU A 58 -12.51 1.26 7.62
C GLU A 58 -11.23 1.92 7.07
N ILE A 59 -10.20 2.08 7.90
CA ILE A 59 -8.93 2.66 7.50
C ILE A 59 -8.23 1.78 6.46
N GLU A 60 -8.19 0.47 6.67
CA GLU A 60 -7.59 -0.49 5.72
C GLU A 60 -8.31 -0.50 4.37
N ARG A 61 -9.65 -0.45 4.38
CA ARG A 61 -10.47 -0.36 3.15
C ARG A 61 -10.15 0.92 2.36
N ARG A 62 -10.11 2.06 3.06
CA ARG A 62 -9.76 3.35 2.46
C ARG A 62 -8.32 3.36 1.94
N ALA A 63 -7.37 2.79 2.69
CA ALA A 63 -5.96 2.70 2.30
C ALA A 63 -5.77 1.83 1.05
N TYR A 64 -6.49 0.71 0.95
CA TYR A 64 -6.45 -0.15 -0.25
C TYR A 64 -6.96 0.60 -1.50
N VAL A 65 -8.09 1.30 -1.39
CA VAL A 65 -8.62 2.13 -2.48
C VAL A 65 -7.65 3.25 -2.86
N LEU A 66 -7.09 3.96 -1.86
CA LEU A 66 -6.07 4.98 -2.10
C LEU A 66 -4.84 4.42 -2.82
N GLY A 67 -4.38 3.22 -2.46
CA GLY A 67 -3.28 2.54 -3.14
C GLY A 67 -3.54 2.32 -4.63
N ILE A 68 -4.74 1.87 -4.98
CA ILE A 68 -5.17 1.69 -6.39
C ILE A 68 -5.17 3.04 -7.12
N LEU A 69 -5.77 4.08 -6.51
CA LEU A 69 -5.86 5.41 -7.11
C LEU A 69 -4.47 6.03 -7.33
N ASN A 70 -3.55 5.86 -6.36
CA ASN A 70 -2.18 6.35 -6.47
C ASN A 70 -1.43 5.66 -7.61
N LEU A 71 -1.54 4.32 -7.73
CA LEU A 71 -0.90 3.58 -8.81
C LEU A 71 -1.43 4.01 -10.18
N ALA A 72 -2.76 4.16 -10.30
CA ALA A 72 -3.37 4.67 -11.52
C ALA A 72 -2.90 6.10 -11.84
N MET A 73 -2.72 6.95 -10.83
CA MET A 73 -2.25 8.31 -11.02
C MET A 73 -0.80 8.36 -11.52
N ILE A 74 0.09 7.51 -10.99
CA ILE A 74 1.47 7.38 -11.48
C ILE A 74 1.48 7.05 -12.97
N GLU A 75 0.73 6.02 -13.37
CA GLU A 75 0.66 5.64 -14.77
C GLU A 75 0.00 6.71 -15.64
N TYR A 76 -1.08 7.33 -15.18
CA TYR A 76 -1.75 8.41 -15.92
C TYR A 76 -0.84 9.62 -16.13
N GLN A 77 0.00 9.98 -15.14
CA GLN A 77 0.97 11.07 -15.29
C GLN A 77 2.07 10.76 -16.30
N LEU A 78 2.48 9.49 -16.41
CA LEU A 78 3.48 9.06 -17.39
C LEU A 78 2.92 8.99 -18.81
N THR A 79 1.63 8.71 -18.95
CA THR A 79 1.06 8.25 -20.22
C THR A 79 0.02 9.20 -20.81
N GLY A 80 -0.60 10.03 -19.97
CA GLY A 80 -1.64 10.98 -20.35
C GLY A 80 -2.99 10.31 -20.73
N PRO A 81 -3.95 11.09 -21.21
CA PRO A 81 -5.28 10.59 -21.58
C PRO A 81 -5.31 9.69 -22.82
N HIS A 82 -4.27 9.72 -23.66
CA HIS A 82 -4.20 9.01 -24.94
C HIS A 82 -2.91 8.17 -25.07
N PRO A 83 -2.76 7.11 -24.26
CA PRO A 83 -1.56 6.29 -24.26
C PRO A 83 -1.40 5.52 -25.58
N LYS A 84 -0.15 5.40 -26.05
CA LYS A 84 0.19 4.61 -27.25
C LYS A 84 0.28 3.09 -26.99
N HIS A 85 0.36 2.68 -25.73
CA HIS A 85 0.39 1.27 -25.32
C HIS A 85 -0.97 0.85 -24.74
N ARG A 86 -1.15 -0.46 -24.55
CA ARG A 86 -2.38 -1.00 -23.97
C ARG A 86 -2.40 -0.75 -22.46
N THR A 87 -3.38 0.02 -22.02
CA THR A 87 -3.65 0.26 -20.60
C THR A 87 -5.14 0.53 -20.39
N THR A 88 -5.60 0.27 -19.18
CA THR A 88 -6.95 0.58 -18.70
C THR A 88 -7.02 1.82 -17.82
N VAL A 89 -5.87 2.41 -17.44
CA VAL A 89 -5.79 3.51 -16.47
C VAL A 89 -6.57 4.76 -16.89
N PRO A 90 -6.55 5.23 -18.16
CA PRO A 90 -7.37 6.38 -18.55
C PRO A 90 -8.87 6.17 -18.32
N HIS A 91 -9.37 4.94 -18.49
CA HIS A 91 -10.76 4.61 -18.21
C HIS A 91 -11.05 4.63 -16.72
N LEU A 92 -10.14 4.11 -15.89
CA LEU A 92 -10.28 4.12 -14.44
C LEU A 92 -10.28 5.56 -13.89
N VAL A 93 -9.30 6.37 -14.29
CA VAL A 93 -9.20 7.78 -13.87
C VAL A 93 -10.45 8.56 -14.28
N LYS A 94 -10.87 8.44 -15.54
CA LYS A 94 -12.07 9.14 -16.04
C LYS A 94 -13.36 8.68 -15.34
N ALA A 95 -13.50 7.39 -15.05
CA ALA A 95 -14.71 6.85 -14.44
C ALA A 95 -14.85 7.20 -12.95
N LEU A 96 -13.72 7.31 -12.25
CA LEU A 96 -13.66 7.63 -10.83
C LEU A 96 -13.48 9.13 -10.56
N ASP A 97 -13.36 9.95 -11.61
CA ASP A 97 -13.30 11.40 -11.47
C ASP A 97 -14.54 11.94 -10.72
N GLY A 98 -14.29 12.83 -9.76
CA GLY A 98 -15.32 13.35 -8.84
C GLY A 98 -15.81 12.37 -7.76
N MET A 99 -15.37 11.12 -7.73
CA MET A 99 -15.68 10.18 -6.64
C MET A 99 -14.69 10.35 -5.49
N THR A 100 -15.21 10.34 -4.26
CA THR A 100 -14.40 10.31 -3.05
C THR A 100 -14.06 8.86 -2.66
N VAL A 101 -12.94 8.67 -1.95
CA VAL A 101 -12.55 7.35 -1.42
C VAL A 101 -13.67 6.69 -0.60
N PRO A 102 -14.38 7.40 0.31
CA PRO A 102 -15.52 6.82 1.03
C PRO A 102 -16.64 6.32 0.11
N GLN A 103 -16.97 7.02 -0.97
CA GLN A 103 -18.00 6.58 -1.92
C GLN A 103 -17.61 5.31 -2.68
N ILE A 104 -16.32 5.16 -3.02
CA ILE A 104 -15.80 3.94 -3.63
C ILE A 104 -15.89 2.78 -2.64
N VAL A 105 -15.50 3.00 -1.37
CA VAL A 105 -15.62 2.02 -0.29
C VAL A 105 -17.08 1.59 -0.09
N GLU A 106 -18.01 2.54 -0.03
CA GLU A 106 -19.45 2.29 0.13
C GLU A 106 -20.03 1.46 -1.02
N THR A 107 -19.57 1.71 -2.25
CA THR A 107 -19.98 0.92 -3.41
C THR A 107 -19.53 -0.54 -3.28
N VAL A 108 -18.30 -0.76 -2.81
CA VAL A 108 -17.77 -2.11 -2.58
C VAL A 108 -18.48 -2.80 -1.40
N ASP A 109 -18.74 -2.07 -0.31
CA ASP A 109 -19.52 -2.56 0.84
C ASP A 109 -20.92 -3.02 0.40
N THR A 110 -21.60 -2.19 -0.38
CA THR A 110 -22.95 -2.47 -0.89
C THR A 110 -22.95 -3.70 -1.78
N TYR A 111 -21.95 -3.86 -2.64
CA TYR A 111 -21.81 -5.01 -3.51
C TYR A 111 -21.70 -6.32 -2.70
N TYR A 112 -20.78 -6.41 -1.73
CA TYR A 112 -20.61 -7.65 -0.97
C TYR A 112 -21.76 -7.94 -0.01
N LYS A 113 -22.47 -6.92 0.49
CA LYS A 113 -23.71 -7.10 1.26
C LYS A 113 -24.83 -7.69 0.41
N ALA A 114 -24.96 -7.24 -0.83
CA ALA A 114 -25.99 -7.73 -1.76
C ALA A 114 -25.65 -9.10 -2.38
N ASN A 115 -24.38 -9.50 -2.36
CA ASN A 115 -23.88 -10.72 -3.01
C ASN A 115 -23.08 -11.60 -2.03
N PRO A 116 -23.73 -12.22 -1.03
CA PRO A 116 -23.05 -13.03 -0.02
C PRO A 116 -22.37 -14.29 -0.60
N ASP A 117 -22.76 -14.75 -1.78
CA ASP A 117 -22.12 -15.86 -2.51
C ASP A 117 -20.84 -15.45 -3.25
N LYS A 118 -20.54 -14.14 -3.34
CA LYS A 118 -19.43 -13.57 -4.11
C LYS A 118 -18.24 -13.12 -3.24
N GLN A 119 -18.12 -13.62 -2.01
CA GLN A 119 -17.03 -13.21 -1.09
C GLN A 119 -15.62 -13.53 -1.59
N GLN A 120 -15.48 -14.47 -2.51
CA GLN A 120 -14.20 -14.81 -3.15
C GLN A 120 -13.88 -13.95 -4.37
N GLU A 121 -14.78 -13.05 -4.76
CA GLU A 121 -14.51 -12.11 -5.84
C GLU A 121 -13.43 -11.09 -5.40
N PRO A 122 -12.44 -10.77 -6.26
CA PRO A 122 -11.45 -9.74 -5.95
C PRO A 122 -12.06 -8.34 -5.83
N ILE A 123 -11.65 -7.57 -4.84
CA ILE A 123 -12.14 -6.18 -4.64
C ILE A 123 -11.86 -5.31 -5.88
N ILE A 124 -10.68 -5.42 -6.49
CA ILE A 124 -10.34 -4.67 -7.71
C ILE A 124 -11.28 -5.00 -8.89
N LYS A 125 -11.78 -6.24 -8.96
CA LYS A 125 -12.76 -6.65 -9.97
C LYS A 125 -14.09 -5.96 -9.70
N VAL A 126 -14.54 -5.93 -8.44
CA VAL A 126 -15.76 -5.19 -8.05
C VAL A 126 -15.63 -3.71 -8.43
N ILE A 127 -14.50 -3.06 -8.12
CA ILE A 127 -14.25 -1.67 -8.48
C ILE A 127 -14.38 -1.47 -10.00
N TRP A 128 -13.74 -2.34 -10.78
CA TRP A 128 -13.78 -2.26 -12.22
C TRP A 128 -15.20 -2.43 -12.79
N PHE A 129 -15.90 -3.50 -12.42
CA PHE A 129 -17.17 -3.85 -13.04
C PHE A 129 -18.35 -3.02 -12.52
N GLN A 130 -18.32 -2.54 -11.28
CA GLN A 130 -19.39 -1.72 -10.71
C GLN A 130 -19.23 -0.24 -11.05
N MET A 131 -18.01 0.29 -11.12
CA MET A 131 -17.78 1.73 -11.24
C MET A 131 -17.13 2.14 -12.57
N VAL A 132 -16.18 1.36 -13.08
CA VAL A 132 -15.37 1.75 -14.25
C VAL A 132 -16.02 1.33 -15.57
N LYS A 133 -16.26 0.03 -15.75
CA LYS A 133 -16.80 -0.54 -16.99
C LYS A 133 -18.11 0.14 -17.44
N PRO A 134 -19.09 0.44 -16.56
CA PRO A 134 -20.33 1.10 -16.98
C PRO A 134 -20.12 2.50 -17.56
N LYS A 135 -19.05 3.20 -17.16
CA LYS A 135 -18.72 4.57 -17.63
C LYS A 135 -17.75 4.57 -18.81
N ALA A 136 -16.93 3.52 -18.97
CA ALA A 136 -15.95 3.43 -20.05
C ALA A 136 -16.57 3.46 -21.46
N GLY A 137 -17.82 2.98 -21.63
CA GLY A 137 -18.55 3.00 -22.90
C GLY A 137 -19.27 4.31 -23.23
N GLN A 138 -19.49 5.18 -22.24
CA GLN A 138 -20.25 6.44 -22.41
C GLN A 138 -19.40 7.56 -23.05
N SER A 139 -18.10 7.34 -23.21
CA SER A 139 -17.16 8.32 -23.78
C SER A 139 -17.28 8.53 -25.29
N LYS A 140 -18.19 7.84 -26.00
CA LYS A 140 -18.41 8.02 -27.45
C LYS A 140 -19.65 8.85 -27.80
N ALA A 141 -20.36 9.38 -26.81
CA ALA A 141 -21.54 10.22 -27.03
C ALA A 141 -21.27 11.65 -26.55
N LYS A 142 -20.40 12.37 -27.25
CA LYS A 142 -20.35 13.83 -27.27
C LYS A 142 -19.52 14.33 -28.42
#